data_AF-A0A7Y5QQG8-F1
#
_entry.id   AF-A0A7Y5QQG8-F1
#
_cell.length_a   1.000
_cell.length_b   1.000
_cell.length_c   1.000
_cell.angle_alpha   90.00
_cell.angle_beta   90.00
_cell.angle_gamma   90.00
#
_symmetry.space_group_name_H-M   'P 1'
#
loop_
_entity.id
_entity.type
_entity.pdbx_description
1 polymer ?
#
loop_
_entity_poly.entity_id
_entity_poly.type
_entity_poly.pdbx_seq_one_letter_code
_entity_poly.pdbx_strand_id
1 'polypeptide(L)'
;MSRTRVTSHESRVMTGLAALLLAVTPLAGGAQGTFVIRGGTVVPVTGPRIANGTVVIQNGRITAVGTNVPVPAGATEINATGQFVYPGLINAGTNMGLTEIGGVPGPVDTREIGDFNPQNIHTTAVNVGSEHIGVTRANGVTQVLTVGGGSVLSGLAGLINLWGYTNEEMIAKEKVALQLAWPSAGGGGRGRG
;
A
#
# COMPACT_ATOMS: atom_id res chain seq x y z
N MET A 1 -13.19 -24.66 82.83
CA MET A 1 -13.51 -23.38 83.50
C MET A 1 -12.25 -22.51 83.51
N SER A 2 -12.41 -21.20 83.29
CA SER A 2 -11.42 -20.11 83.44
C SER A 2 -10.74 -19.53 82.17
N ARG A 3 -11.45 -18.54 81.58
CA ARG A 3 -11.06 -17.15 81.27
C ARG A 3 -9.79 -16.81 80.45
N THR A 4 -10.06 -16.19 79.29
CA THR A 4 -9.62 -14.84 78.84
C THR A 4 -8.19 -14.60 78.32
N ARG A 5 -8.05 -14.27 77.02
CA ARG A 5 -7.62 -12.93 76.56
C ARG A 5 -7.80 -12.73 75.04
N VAL A 6 -8.34 -11.54 74.72
CA VAL A 6 -8.37 -10.89 73.41
C VAL A 6 -6.97 -10.35 73.10
N THR A 7 -6.52 -10.49 71.86
CA THR A 7 -5.57 -9.56 71.23
C THR A 7 -5.88 -9.44 69.74
N SER A 8 -6.06 -8.19 69.33
CA SER A 8 -6.27 -7.64 68.00
C SER A 8 -5.10 -7.92 67.04
N HIS A 9 -5.41 -8.15 65.77
CA HIS A 9 -4.51 -7.72 64.69
C HIS A 9 -5.30 -7.29 63.46
N GLU A 10 -5.16 -6.00 63.15
CA GLU A 10 -5.60 -5.33 61.95
C GLU A 10 -4.90 -5.91 60.71
N SER A 11 -5.59 -6.03 59.57
CA SER A 11 -4.98 -5.80 58.25
C SER A 11 -6.01 -5.59 57.15
N ARG A 12 -6.35 -4.32 56.94
CA ARG A 12 -6.28 -3.57 55.68
C ARG A 12 -6.75 -4.27 54.38
N VAL A 13 -7.96 -3.84 53.97
CA VAL A 13 -8.40 -3.46 52.60
C VAL A 13 -7.32 -3.56 51.51
N MET A 14 -7.60 -4.33 50.46
CA MET A 14 -6.99 -4.10 49.14
C MET A 14 -8.02 -4.33 48.03
N THR A 15 -8.59 -3.21 47.60
CA THR A 15 -9.56 -3.07 46.51
C THR A 15 -8.87 -3.38 45.18
N GLY A 16 -9.33 -4.42 44.46
CA GLY A 16 -8.83 -4.79 43.14
C GLY A 16 -9.42 -3.91 42.04
N LEU A 17 -8.59 -3.15 41.34
CA LEU A 17 -8.95 -2.38 40.15
C LEU A 17 -8.72 -3.25 38.90
N ALA A 18 -9.79 -3.72 38.27
CA ALA A 18 -9.72 -4.45 37.01
C ALA A 18 -9.50 -3.46 35.85
N ALA A 19 -8.33 -3.54 35.20
CA ALA A 19 -8.02 -2.78 34.00
C ALA A 19 -8.65 -3.47 32.78
N LEU A 20 -9.61 -2.80 32.13
CA LEU A 20 -10.18 -3.22 30.85
C LEU A 20 -9.22 -2.79 29.73
N LEU A 21 -8.46 -3.75 29.20
CA LEU A 21 -7.56 -3.53 28.06
C LEU A 21 -8.39 -3.55 26.77
N LEU A 22 -8.67 -2.38 26.21
CA LEU A 22 -9.19 -2.24 24.84
C LEU A 22 -8.07 -2.64 23.86
N ALA A 23 -8.17 -3.82 23.27
CA ALA A 23 -7.31 -4.23 22.17
C ALA A 23 -7.68 -3.40 20.93
N VAL A 24 -6.86 -2.40 20.62
CA VAL A 24 -6.86 -1.74 19.30
C VAL A 24 -6.25 -2.73 18.32
N THR A 25 -7.08 -3.37 17.50
CA THR A 25 -6.58 -4.15 16.36
C THR A 25 -6.08 -3.18 15.29
N PRO A 26 -4.82 -3.30 14.82
CA PRO A 26 -4.37 -2.52 13.68
C PRO A 26 -5.14 -2.97 12.44
N LEU A 27 -5.83 -2.03 11.78
CA LEU A 27 -6.35 -2.18 10.43
C LEU A 27 -5.15 -2.22 9.46
N ALA A 28 -4.45 -3.35 9.44
CA ALA A 28 -3.57 -3.64 8.32
C ALA A 28 -4.47 -4.04 7.14
N GLY A 29 -4.69 -3.10 6.22
CA GLY A 29 -5.59 -3.21 5.05
C GLY A 29 -5.18 -4.23 3.99
N GLY A 30 -4.96 -5.48 4.37
CA GLY A 30 -4.92 -6.63 3.48
C GLY A 30 -6.05 -7.60 3.84
N ALA A 31 -6.59 -8.33 2.87
CA ALA A 31 -7.57 -9.38 3.14
C ALA A 31 -6.97 -10.37 4.15
N GLN A 32 -7.45 -10.34 5.39
CA GLN A 32 -7.07 -11.31 6.41
C GLN A 32 -7.76 -12.63 6.09
N GLY A 33 -7.00 -13.73 6.08
CA GLY A 33 -7.50 -15.03 5.69
C GLY A 33 -6.51 -15.83 4.86
N THR A 34 -6.92 -17.05 4.52
CA THR A 34 -6.20 -17.93 3.60
C THR A 34 -6.98 -18.03 2.30
N PHE A 35 -6.32 -17.73 1.19
CA PHE A 35 -6.88 -17.82 -0.15
C PHE A 35 -6.02 -18.73 -1.01
N VAL A 36 -6.65 -19.43 -1.94
CA VAL A 36 -5.96 -20.26 -2.93
C VAL A 36 -6.49 -19.95 -4.31
N ILE A 37 -5.61 -19.59 -5.23
CA ILE A 37 -5.93 -19.48 -6.66
C ILE A 37 -5.45 -20.76 -7.32
N ARG A 38 -6.34 -21.49 -8.02
CA ARG A 38 -6.02 -22.82 -8.59
C ARG A 38 -6.52 -22.99 -10.01
N GLY A 39 -5.79 -23.79 -10.79
CA GLY A 39 -6.21 -24.29 -12.11
C GLY A 39 -5.84 -23.36 -13.27
N GLY A 40 -5.32 -22.17 -12.99
CA GLY A 40 -4.87 -21.22 -14.00
C GLY A 40 -3.43 -21.46 -14.47
N THR A 41 -3.04 -20.73 -15.51
CA THR A 41 -1.63 -20.61 -15.92
C THR A 41 -0.97 -19.48 -15.13
N VAL A 42 -0.13 -19.83 -14.16
CA VAL A 42 0.59 -18.85 -13.34
C VAL A 42 1.82 -18.33 -14.09
N VAL A 43 2.02 -17.01 -14.08
CA VAL A 43 3.13 -16.33 -14.75
C VAL A 43 3.97 -15.57 -13.72
N PRO A 44 4.99 -16.20 -13.10
CA PRO A 44 5.75 -15.60 -11.99
C PRO A 44 6.67 -14.43 -12.37
N VAL A 45 6.83 -14.15 -13.68
CA VAL A 45 7.79 -13.20 -14.27
C VAL A 45 9.26 -13.60 -14.11
N THR A 46 9.70 -13.98 -12.91
CA THR A 46 11.09 -14.36 -12.59
C THR A 46 11.46 -15.80 -12.99
N GLY A 47 10.52 -16.54 -13.58
CA GLY A 47 10.70 -17.95 -13.95
C GLY A 47 9.70 -18.41 -15.02
N PRO A 48 9.73 -19.71 -15.37
CA PRO A 48 8.85 -20.26 -16.39
C PRO A 48 7.38 -20.22 -15.95
N ARG A 49 6.48 -20.25 -16.95
CA ARG A 49 5.04 -20.35 -16.72
C ARG A 49 4.69 -21.72 -16.10
N ILE A 50 3.70 -21.73 -15.22
CA ILE A 50 3.23 -22.92 -14.51
C ILE A 50 1.80 -23.20 -14.97
N ALA A 51 1.64 -24.19 -15.85
CA ALA A 51 0.31 -24.65 -16.27
C ALA A 51 -0.38 -25.39 -15.11
N ASN A 52 -1.71 -25.20 -14.98
CA ASN A 52 -2.51 -25.74 -13.87
C ASN A 52 -1.89 -25.43 -12.49
N GLY A 53 -1.36 -24.21 -12.35
CA GLY A 53 -0.69 -23.76 -11.15
C GLY A 53 -1.66 -23.46 -10.01
N THR A 54 -1.09 -23.47 -8.80
CA THR A 54 -1.73 -23.10 -7.55
C THR A 54 -0.89 -22.00 -6.89
N VAL A 55 -1.56 -20.94 -6.40
CA VAL A 55 -0.97 -19.86 -5.60
C VAL A 55 -1.67 -19.84 -4.24
N VAL A 56 -0.91 -19.99 -3.16
CA VAL A 56 -1.43 -19.95 -1.78
C VAL A 56 -1.08 -18.60 -1.18
N ILE A 57 -2.09 -17.93 -0.63
CA ILE A 57 -1.98 -16.62 0.00
C ILE A 57 -2.47 -16.76 1.44
N GLN A 58 -1.64 -16.38 2.41
CA GLN A 58 -1.99 -16.35 3.82
C GLN A 58 -1.67 -14.98 4.38
N ASN A 59 -2.66 -14.34 5.01
CA ASN A 59 -2.53 -13.04 5.66
C ASN A 59 -1.86 -11.99 4.75
N GLY A 60 -2.34 -11.92 3.50
CA GLY A 60 -1.84 -10.98 2.50
C GLY A 60 -0.47 -11.29 1.90
N ARG A 61 0.15 -12.44 2.22
CA ARG A 61 1.44 -12.87 1.63
C ARG A 61 1.28 -14.15 0.84
N ILE A 62 1.96 -14.23 -0.30
CA ILE A 62 2.10 -15.47 -1.06
C ILE A 62 3.03 -16.40 -0.28
N THR A 63 2.53 -17.57 0.14
CA THR A 63 3.31 -18.55 0.91
C THR A 63 3.79 -19.72 0.06
N ALA A 64 3.14 -20.01 -1.06
CA ALA A 64 3.59 -21.03 -2.01
C ALA A 64 3.01 -20.84 -3.41
N VAL A 65 3.77 -21.27 -4.43
CA VAL A 65 3.39 -21.25 -5.85
C VAL A 65 3.91 -22.52 -6.53
N GLY A 66 3.09 -23.22 -7.30
CA GLY A 66 3.48 -24.46 -8.00
C GLY A 66 2.31 -25.32 -8.46
N THR A 67 2.58 -26.47 -9.08
CA THR A 67 1.54 -27.40 -9.56
C THR A 67 0.95 -28.29 -8.46
N ASN A 68 1.77 -28.70 -7.48
CA ASN A 68 1.40 -29.63 -6.42
C ASN A 68 1.58 -29.01 -5.02
N VAL A 69 1.00 -27.82 -4.84
CA VAL A 69 1.12 -27.08 -3.58
C VAL A 69 0.05 -27.55 -2.59
N PRO A 70 0.42 -27.90 -1.34
CA PRO A 70 -0.55 -28.21 -0.29
C PRO A 70 -1.46 -27.00 -0.02
N VAL A 71 -2.77 -27.25 0.00
CA VAL A 71 -3.76 -26.22 0.33
C VAL A 71 -4.06 -26.26 1.81
N PRO A 72 -3.86 -25.15 2.55
CA PRO A 72 -4.21 -25.11 3.96
C PRO A 72 -5.72 -25.31 4.17
N ALA A 73 -6.09 -25.95 5.28
CA ALA A 73 -7.49 -26.13 5.65
C ALA A 73 -8.18 -24.77 5.86
N GLY A 74 -9.43 -24.66 5.44
CA GLY A 74 -10.21 -23.42 5.56
C GLY A 74 -9.83 -22.32 4.56
N ALA A 75 -9.03 -22.64 3.53
CA ALA A 75 -8.74 -21.70 2.47
C ALA A 75 -9.97 -21.41 1.59
N THR A 76 -10.18 -20.14 1.27
CA THR A 76 -11.15 -19.73 0.25
C THR A 76 -10.55 -19.99 -1.14
N GLU A 77 -11.19 -20.85 -1.92
CA GLU A 77 -10.72 -21.23 -3.25
C GLU A 77 -11.24 -20.26 -4.34
N ILE A 78 -10.33 -19.85 -5.22
CA ILE A 78 -10.57 -19.04 -6.41
C ILE A 78 -10.20 -19.90 -7.61
N ASN A 79 -11.20 -20.31 -8.40
CA ASN A 79 -11.00 -21.11 -9.60
C ASN A 79 -10.54 -20.22 -10.76
N ALA A 80 -9.32 -20.44 -11.24
CA ALA A 80 -8.71 -19.75 -12.36
C ALA A 80 -8.56 -20.65 -13.61
N THR A 81 -9.31 -21.75 -13.71
CA THR A 81 -9.25 -22.67 -14.85
C THR A 81 -9.46 -21.92 -16.18
N GLY A 82 -8.54 -22.12 -17.13
CA GLY A 82 -8.55 -21.44 -18.42
C GLY A 82 -8.11 -19.97 -18.38
N GLN A 83 -7.75 -19.44 -17.21
CA GLN A 83 -7.28 -18.07 -17.01
C GLN A 83 -5.77 -18.01 -16.76
N PHE A 84 -5.23 -16.80 -16.84
CA PHE A 84 -3.83 -16.51 -16.50
C PHE A 84 -3.76 -15.76 -15.17
N VAL A 85 -2.80 -16.13 -14.33
CA VAL A 85 -2.56 -15.50 -13.03
C VAL A 85 -1.23 -14.75 -13.10
N TYR A 86 -1.30 -13.43 -13.03
CA TYR A 86 -0.15 -12.53 -13.05
C TYR A 86 0.05 -11.85 -11.69
N PRO A 87 1.29 -11.45 -11.35
CA PRO A 87 1.53 -10.43 -10.34
C PRO A 87 0.82 -9.13 -10.72
N GLY A 88 0.42 -8.35 -9.72
CA GLY A 88 0.00 -6.98 -9.96
C GLY A 88 1.13 -6.16 -10.58
N LEU A 89 0.79 -5.36 -11.59
CA LEU A 89 1.75 -4.52 -12.30
C LEU A 89 2.14 -3.30 -11.47
N ILE A 90 3.34 -2.78 -11.71
CA ILE A 90 3.87 -1.59 -11.06
C ILE A 90 4.05 -0.50 -12.11
N ASN A 91 3.43 0.66 -11.91
CA ASN A 91 3.71 1.85 -12.71
C ASN A 91 4.88 2.61 -12.09
N ALA A 92 6.00 2.70 -12.79
CA ALA A 92 7.25 3.27 -12.27
C ALA A 92 7.31 4.80 -12.28
N GLY A 93 6.28 5.50 -12.74
CA GLY A 93 6.23 6.97 -12.68
C GLY A 93 4.93 7.51 -13.24
N THR A 94 4.10 8.09 -12.37
CA THR A 94 2.83 8.71 -12.75
C THR A 94 2.47 9.85 -11.81
N ASN A 95 1.74 10.84 -12.30
CA ASN A 95 1.18 11.92 -11.48
C ASN A 95 -0.14 11.49 -10.81
N MET A 96 -0.38 10.18 -10.70
CA MET A 96 -1.65 9.62 -10.23
C MET A 96 -1.87 9.96 -8.76
N GLY A 97 -3.06 10.44 -8.44
CA GLY A 97 -3.39 10.95 -7.12
C GLY A 97 -2.97 12.40 -6.89
N LEU A 98 -2.08 12.97 -7.72
CA LEU A 98 -1.77 14.42 -7.72
C LEU A 98 -2.60 15.21 -8.75
N THR A 99 -3.29 14.49 -9.64
CA THR A 99 -4.19 15.04 -10.66
C THR A 99 -5.48 14.24 -10.69
N GLU A 100 -6.61 14.92 -10.85
CA GLU A 100 -7.94 14.30 -10.96
C GLU A 100 -8.50 14.25 -12.39
N ILE A 101 -9.44 13.33 -12.63
CA ILE A 101 -10.20 13.26 -13.90
C ILE A 101 -11.30 14.32 -13.87
N GLY A 102 -11.30 15.21 -14.86
CA GLY A 102 -12.41 16.12 -15.15
C GLY A 102 -12.01 17.58 -15.15
N GLY A 103 -12.35 18.30 -16.22
CA GLY A 103 -12.02 19.70 -16.50
C GLY A 103 -12.69 20.74 -15.58
N VAL A 104 -12.80 20.44 -14.30
CA VAL A 104 -12.98 21.41 -13.22
C VAL A 104 -11.58 21.83 -12.77
N PRO A 105 -11.31 23.09 -12.43
CA PRO A 105 -10.10 23.46 -11.71
C PRO A 105 -10.06 22.73 -10.35
N GLY A 106 -9.56 21.50 -10.34
CA GLY A 106 -9.24 20.74 -9.15
C GLY A 106 -7.83 21.08 -8.66
N PRO A 107 -7.46 20.65 -7.44
CA PRO A 107 -6.09 20.79 -6.96
C PRO A 107 -5.16 19.99 -7.88
N VAL A 108 -4.34 20.71 -8.66
CA VAL A 108 -3.27 20.13 -9.46
C VAL A 108 -2.01 20.24 -8.60
N ASP A 109 -1.77 19.24 -7.77
CA ASP A 109 -0.65 19.22 -6.82
C ASP A 109 0.62 18.61 -7.44
N THR A 110 0.70 18.69 -8.77
CA THR A 110 1.86 18.18 -9.53
C THR A 110 3.05 19.13 -9.49
N ARG A 111 2.84 20.41 -9.17
CA ARG A 111 3.86 21.44 -9.25
C ARG A 111 3.82 22.31 -7.99
N GLU A 112 5.02 22.62 -7.50
CA GLU A 112 5.27 23.60 -6.44
C GLU A 112 5.93 24.87 -7.01
N ILE A 113 5.84 26.00 -6.32
CA ILE A 113 6.47 27.26 -6.75
C ILE A 113 8.00 27.15 -6.67
N GLY A 114 8.72 27.70 -7.65
CA GLY A 114 10.18 27.67 -7.70
C GLY A 114 10.78 26.45 -8.43
N ASP A 115 12.09 26.50 -8.67
CA ASP A 115 12.80 25.50 -9.46
C ASP A 115 13.48 24.41 -8.61
N PHE A 116 13.61 24.63 -7.30
CA PHE A 116 14.28 23.72 -6.39
C PHE A 116 13.38 23.41 -5.19
N ASN A 117 12.64 22.30 -5.29
CA ASN A 117 11.69 21.85 -4.28
C ASN A 117 12.03 20.46 -3.71
N PRO A 118 13.26 20.22 -3.22
CA PRO A 118 13.65 18.93 -2.66
C PRO A 118 12.85 18.52 -1.41
N GLN A 119 12.24 19.49 -0.72
CA GLN A 119 11.41 19.28 0.46
C GLN A 119 10.03 18.71 0.14
N ASN A 120 9.56 18.81 -1.11
CA ASN A 120 8.22 18.36 -1.47
C ASN A 120 8.13 16.83 -1.37
N ILE A 121 7.05 16.30 -0.78
CA ILE A 121 6.82 14.86 -0.62
C ILE A 121 5.50 14.54 -1.31
N HIS A 122 5.56 13.88 -2.47
CA HIS A 122 4.36 13.72 -3.29
C HIS A 122 3.29 12.82 -2.65
N THR A 123 3.67 11.90 -1.77
CA THR A 123 2.70 11.01 -1.11
C THR A 123 1.74 11.74 -0.19
N THR A 124 2.07 12.94 0.29
CA THR A 124 1.17 13.71 1.17
C THR A 124 0.04 14.39 0.40
N ALA A 125 0.22 14.59 -0.91
CA ALA A 125 -0.74 15.25 -1.78
C ALA A 125 -1.59 14.26 -2.60
N VAL A 126 -1.49 12.96 -2.31
CA VAL A 126 -2.29 11.94 -2.98
C VAL A 126 -3.75 12.06 -2.54
N ASN A 127 -4.65 12.21 -3.51
CA ASN A 127 -6.07 12.03 -3.29
C ASN A 127 -6.47 10.55 -3.45
N VAL A 128 -6.77 9.92 -2.32
CA VAL A 128 -7.23 8.52 -2.24
C VAL A 128 -8.56 8.30 -2.98
N GLY A 129 -9.40 9.33 -3.07
CA GLY A 129 -10.70 9.27 -3.74
C GLY A 129 -10.61 9.38 -5.26
N SER A 130 -9.42 9.44 -5.85
CA SER A 130 -9.27 9.62 -7.29
C SER A 130 -9.84 8.44 -8.09
N GLU A 131 -10.69 8.74 -9.07
CA GLU A 131 -11.24 7.75 -10.00
C GLU A 131 -10.15 7.04 -10.81
N HIS A 132 -8.98 7.68 -10.99
CA HIS A 132 -7.82 7.07 -11.64
C HIS A 132 -7.35 5.81 -10.92
N ILE A 133 -7.45 5.76 -9.59
CA ILE A 133 -7.01 4.63 -8.78
C ILE A 133 -7.85 3.39 -9.11
N GLY A 134 -9.17 3.53 -9.13
CA GLY A 134 -10.11 2.44 -9.42
C GLY A 134 -9.91 1.89 -10.83
N VAL A 135 -9.83 2.77 -11.83
CA VAL A 135 -9.64 2.39 -13.24
C VAL A 135 -8.29 1.71 -13.45
N THR A 136 -7.21 2.25 -12.89
CA THR A 136 -5.87 1.67 -13.09
C THR A 136 -5.74 0.32 -12.38
N ARG A 137 -6.34 0.17 -11.20
CA ARG A 137 -6.39 -1.09 -10.48
C ARG A 137 -7.18 -2.16 -11.22
N ALA A 138 -8.31 -1.81 -11.83
CA ALA A 138 -9.08 -2.73 -12.66
C ALA A 138 -8.30 -3.23 -13.90
N ASN A 139 -7.34 -2.45 -14.39
CA ASN A 139 -6.42 -2.84 -15.47
C ASN A 139 -5.20 -3.65 -14.99
N GLY A 140 -5.15 -4.02 -13.70
CA GLY A 140 -4.12 -4.91 -13.15
C GLY A 140 -2.88 -4.23 -12.59
N VAL A 141 -2.84 -2.90 -12.50
CA VAL A 141 -1.79 -2.16 -11.78
C VAL A 141 -2.13 -2.13 -10.29
N THR A 142 -1.24 -2.59 -9.42
CA THR A 142 -1.51 -2.61 -7.97
C THR A 142 -0.67 -1.62 -7.19
N GLN A 143 0.43 -1.13 -7.78
CA GLN A 143 1.31 -0.15 -7.16
C GLN A 143 1.76 0.88 -8.18
N VAL A 144 1.94 2.12 -7.71
CA VAL A 144 2.44 3.21 -8.56
C VAL A 144 3.48 4.02 -7.80
N LEU A 145 4.50 4.48 -8.52
CA LEU A 145 5.41 5.50 -8.05
C LEU A 145 4.81 6.87 -8.40
N THR A 146 4.33 7.58 -7.39
CA THR A 146 3.77 8.91 -7.54
C THR A 146 4.91 9.92 -7.66
N VAL A 147 4.93 10.65 -8.77
CA VAL A 147 5.93 11.66 -9.11
C VAL A 147 5.24 12.99 -9.43
N GLY A 148 5.86 14.10 -9.07
CA GLY A 148 5.41 15.44 -9.44
C GLY A 148 6.14 15.95 -10.68
N GLY A 149 6.27 17.26 -10.82
CA GLY A 149 6.99 17.88 -11.92
C GLY A 149 7.03 19.40 -11.87
N GLY A 150 7.55 19.98 -12.94
CA GLY A 150 7.58 21.44 -13.14
C GLY A 150 8.83 22.14 -12.58
N SER A 151 9.70 21.45 -11.85
CA SER A 151 10.90 22.06 -11.26
C SER A 151 12.16 21.24 -11.60
N VAL A 152 13.34 21.85 -11.56
CA VAL A 152 14.62 21.12 -11.71
C VAL A 152 14.73 20.06 -10.63
N LEU A 153 14.48 20.41 -9.37
CA LEU A 153 14.21 19.44 -8.30
C LEU A 153 12.73 19.49 -7.97
N SER A 154 11.96 18.47 -8.35
CA SER A 154 10.50 18.46 -8.23
C SER A 154 9.97 17.87 -6.92
N GLY A 155 10.84 17.27 -6.09
CA GLY A 155 10.47 16.67 -4.82
C GLY A 155 10.81 15.19 -4.73
N LEU A 156 10.28 14.56 -3.69
CA LEU A 156 10.47 13.15 -3.36
C LEU A 156 9.27 12.35 -3.86
N ALA A 157 9.56 11.42 -4.77
CA ALA A 157 8.63 10.41 -5.23
C ALA A 157 8.42 9.34 -4.15
N GLY A 158 7.20 8.82 -4.08
CA GLY A 158 6.85 7.74 -3.17
C GLY A 158 6.05 6.63 -3.83
N LEU A 159 6.18 5.43 -3.29
CA LEU A 159 5.48 4.23 -3.76
C LEU A 159 4.19 4.07 -2.98
N ILE A 160 3.07 4.02 -3.69
CA ILE A 160 1.76 3.78 -3.11
C ILE A 160 1.13 2.50 -3.68
N ASN A 161 0.42 1.78 -2.84
CA ASN A 161 -0.52 0.74 -3.22
C ASN A 161 -1.80 1.40 -3.72
N LEU A 162 -2.44 0.81 -4.73
CA LEU A 162 -3.76 1.25 -5.21
C LEU A 162 -4.92 0.69 -4.40
N TRP A 163 -4.66 0.05 -3.26
CA TRP A 163 -5.65 -0.45 -2.32
C TRP A 163 -5.44 0.21 -0.95
N GLY A 164 -6.50 0.80 -0.41
CA GLY A 164 -6.52 1.52 0.86
C GLY A 164 -7.62 2.58 0.86
N TYR A 165 -8.00 3.06 2.04
CA TYR A 165 -8.99 4.13 2.21
C TYR A 165 -8.38 5.41 2.76
N THR A 166 -7.14 5.35 3.28
CA THR A 166 -6.37 6.52 3.69
C THR A 166 -5.00 6.56 3.02
N ASN A 167 -4.36 7.73 3.02
CA ASN A 167 -3.02 7.88 2.46
C ASN A 167 -2.01 6.99 3.20
N GLU A 168 -2.11 6.88 4.51
CA GLU A 168 -1.21 6.09 5.35
C GLU A 168 -1.30 4.60 5.01
N GLU A 169 -2.50 4.09 4.73
CA GLU A 169 -2.71 2.70 4.30
C GLU A 169 -2.15 2.44 2.89
N MET A 170 -2.29 3.42 2.00
CA MET A 170 -1.82 3.32 0.63
C MET A 170 -0.30 3.47 0.53
N ILE A 171 0.36 4.24 1.40
CA ILE A 171 1.81 4.46 1.34
C ILE A 171 2.56 3.16 1.63
N ALA A 172 3.16 2.57 0.60
CA ALA A 172 4.07 1.43 0.75
C ALA A 172 5.48 1.90 1.13
N LYS A 173 5.93 3.02 0.54
CA LYS A 173 7.18 3.69 0.89
C LYS A 173 7.09 5.17 0.58
N GLU A 174 7.16 6.00 1.61
CA GLU A 174 6.96 7.46 1.51
C GLU A 174 8.01 8.14 0.63
N LYS A 175 9.30 7.83 0.83
CA LYS A 175 10.43 8.48 0.15
C LYS A 175 11.25 7.45 -0.58
N VAL A 176 11.15 7.42 -1.90
CA VAL A 176 11.79 6.43 -2.77
C VAL A 176 12.92 7.04 -3.57
N ALA A 177 12.67 8.19 -4.20
CA ALA A 177 13.63 8.86 -5.08
C ALA A 177 13.43 10.37 -5.08
N LEU A 178 14.52 11.13 -5.24
CA LEU A 178 14.46 12.55 -5.55
C LEU A 178 14.29 12.73 -7.06
N GLN A 179 13.30 13.51 -7.47
CA GLN A 179 13.03 13.77 -8.87
C GLN A 179 13.85 14.96 -9.37
N LEU A 180 14.72 14.69 -10.35
CA LEU A 180 15.52 15.68 -11.07
C LEU A 180 15.04 15.77 -12.52
N ALA A 181 14.54 16.93 -12.93
CA ALA A 181 14.37 17.26 -14.34
C ALA A 181 15.67 17.88 -14.84
N TRP A 182 16.41 17.13 -15.66
CA TRP A 182 17.66 17.64 -16.24
C TRP A 182 17.36 18.82 -17.17
N PRO A 183 17.95 20.00 -16.95
CA PRO A 183 17.76 21.12 -17.87
C PRO A 183 18.35 20.74 -19.23
N SER A 184 17.53 20.81 -20.28
CA SER A 184 18.04 20.63 -21.64
C SER A 184 19.03 21.76 -21.94
N ALA A 185 20.26 21.42 -22.35
CA ALA A 185 21.17 22.41 -22.90
C ALA A 185 20.46 23.12 -24.06
N GLY A 186 20.32 24.44 -23.96
CA GLY A 186 19.34 25.23 -24.69
C GLY A 186 19.22 24.91 -26.18
N GLY A 187 17.97 24.76 -26.64
CA GLY A 187 17.65 24.95 -28.06
C GLY A 187 17.98 26.38 -28.42
N GLY A 188 19.07 26.58 -29.15
CA GLY A 188 19.47 27.88 -29.68
C GLY A 188 18.31 28.51 -30.45
N GLY A 189 17.68 29.50 -29.85
CA GLY A 189 16.74 30.37 -30.53
C GLY A 189 17.46 30.99 -31.71
N ARG A 190 17.08 30.59 -32.93
CA ARG A 190 17.44 31.30 -34.15
C ARG A 190 16.91 32.72 -34.00
N GLY A 191 17.82 33.67 -33.78
CA GLY A 191 17.52 35.10 -33.91
C GLY A 191 16.90 35.35 -35.28
N ARG A 192 15.67 35.84 -35.29
CA ARG A 192 15.12 36.56 -36.43
C ARG A 192 15.61 38.00 -36.29
N GLY A 193 16.61 38.35 -37.10
CA GLY A 193 16.84 39.74 -37.50
C GLY A 193 15.83 40.18 -38.54
#